data_AF-A0A7V5ZHE3-F1
#
_entry.id   AF-A0A7V5ZHE3-F1
#
_cell.length_a   1.000
_cell.length_b   1.000
_cell.length_c   1.000
_cell.angle_alpha   90.00
_cell.angle_beta   90.00
_cell.angle_gamma   90.00
#
_symmetry.space_group_name_H-M   'P 1'
#
loop_
_entity.id
_entity.type
_entity.pdbx_description
1 polymer ?
#
loop_
_entity_poly.entity_id
_entity_poly.type
_entity_poly.pdbx_seq_one_letter_code
_entity_poly.pdbx_strand_id
1 'polypeptide(L)'
;MNAPMVLRPLLSWDGFSVRCDLDLLERLANRELPRRVAALREVRIGGDGSSIEIVARLAWQGLPAQLSVELTELRVYRRFLGCRVESVRGPLGLPVPVGVVAAVLRRAVPRLVRLDPADRVLLVDLREWVPPGVELGVTAANVSGRVLELRLAPGSLSPVG
;
A
#
# COMPACT_ATOMS: atom_id res chain seq x y z
N MET A 1 -36.85 4.87 9.86
CA MET A 1 -36.27 6.09 9.25
C MET A 1 -35.03 5.67 8.50
N ASN A 2 -35.11 5.55 7.16
CA ASN A 2 -33.94 5.24 6.34
C ASN A 2 -33.09 6.51 6.27
N ALA A 3 -31.93 6.50 6.92
CA ALA A 3 -30.93 7.52 6.68
C ALA A 3 -30.61 7.50 5.17
N PRO A 4 -30.53 8.66 4.50
CA PRO A 4 -30.07 8.68 3.13
C PRO A 4 -28.70 8.00 3.09
N MET A 5 -28.58 6.91 2.33
CA MET A 5 -27.30 6.34 1.95
C MET A 5 -26.56 7.44 1.18
N VAL A 6 -25.79 8.25 1.91
CA VAL A 6 -24.85 9.18 1.30
C VAL A 6 -23.85 8.29 0.57
N LEU A 7 -23.97 8.24 -0.77
CA LEU A 7 -23.05 7.53 -1.62
C LEU A 7 -21.67 8.14 -1.40
N ARG A 8 -20.84 7.44 -0.65
CA ARG A 8 -19.48 7.86 -0.40
C ARG A 8 -18.69 7.73 -1.71
N PRO A 9 -18.06 8.82 -2.20
CA PRO A 9 -17.30 8.75 -3.44
C PRO A 9 -16.12 7.79 -3.28
N LEU A 10 -15.93 6.91 -4.26
CA LEU A 10 -14.82 5.95 -4.29
C LEU A 10 -13.46 6.67 -4.32
N LEU A 11 -13.43 7.82 -4.98
CA LEU A 11 -12.32 8.74 -5.02
C LEU A 11 -12.88 10.16 -5.07
N SER A 12 -12.34 11.06 -4.27
CA SER A 12 -12.63 12.49 -4.33
C SER A 12 -11.33 13.27 -4.20
N TRP A 13 -11.31 14.50 -4.69
CA TRP A 13 -10.16 15.38 -4.58
C TRP A 13 -10.60 16.79 -4.21
N ASP A 14 -9.73 17.49 -3.49
CA ASP A 14 -9.89 18.88 -3.09
C ASP A 14 -8.50 19.53 -3.01
N GLY A 15 -8.22 20.47 -3.92
CA GLY A 15 -6.88 21.05 -4.08
C GLY A 15 -5.81 19.97 -4.26
N PHE A 16 -4.87 19.90 -3.32
CA PHE A 16 -3.79 18.90 -3.28
C PHE A 16 -4.11 17.68 -2.40
N SER A 17 -5.37 17.48 -2.01
CA SER A 17 -5.78 16.33 -1.20
C SER A 17 -6.61 15.36 -2.04
N VAL A 18 -6.16 14.12 -2.15
CA VAL A 18 -6.91 13.03 -2.77
C VAL A 18 -7.40 12.09 -1.68
N ARG A 19 -8.69 11.81 -1.66
CA ARG A 19 -9.33 10.90 -0.72
C ARG A 19 -9.79 9.66 -1.45
N CYS A 20 -9.30 8.52 -1.01
CA CYS A 20 -9.62 7.22 -1.58
C CYS A 20 -10.42 6.41 -0.56
N ASP A 21 -11.42 5.69 -1.04
CA ASP A 21 -12.11 4.69 -0.25
C ASP A 21 -11.23 3.43 -0.08
N LEU A 22 -10.98 3.02 1.17
CA LEU A 22 -10.16 1.85 1.47
C LEU A 22 -10.78 0.55 0.94
N ASP A 23 -12.10 0.43 0.89
CA ASP A 23 -12.76 -0.77 0.37
C ASP A 23 -12.55 -0.86 -1.15
N LEU A 24 -12.49 0.27 -1.87
CA LEU A 24 -12.04 0.29 -3.25
C LEU A 24 -10.59 -0.18 -3.38
N LEU A 25 -9.68 0.37 -2.58
CA LEU A 25 -8.26 0.00 -2.64
C LEU A 25 -8.05 -1.49 -2.34
N GLU A 26 -8.75 -2.03 -1.35
CA GLU A 26 -8.75 -3.46 -1.04
C GLU A 26 -9.28 -4.28 -2.22
N ARG A 27 -10.40 -3.90 -2.83
CA ARG A 27 -10.94 -4.60 -4.01
C ARG A 27 -9.93 -4.62 -5.16
N LEU A 28 -9.26 -3.51 -5.42
CA LEU A 28 -8.22 -3.42 -6.46
C LEU A 28 -7.01 -4.28 -6.11
N ALA A 29 -6.53 -4.22 -4.86
CA ALA A 29 -5.40 -5.02 -4.39
C ALA A 29 -5.71 -6.52 -4.50
N ASN A 30 -6.88 -6.96 -4.05
CA ASN A 30 -7.31 -8.36 -4.13
C ASN A 30 -7.58 -8.84 -5.55
N ARG A 31 -7.87 -7.94 -6.50
CA ARG A 31 -8.03 -8.28 -7.91
C ARG A 31 -6.68 -8.44 -8.61
N GLU A 32 -5.73 -7.55 -8.34
CA GLU A 32 -4.51 -7.44 -9.14
C GLU A 32 -3.30 -8.16 -8.52
N LEU A 33 -3.15 -8.17 -7.19
CA LEU A 33 -1.97 -8.74 -6.53
C LEU A 33 -1.91 -10.28 -6.59
N PRO A 34 -3.01 -11.05 -6.46
CA PRO A 34 -2.95 -12.51 -6.57
C PRO A 34 -2.47 -13.01 -7.94
N ARG A 35 -2.62 -12.20 -9.00
CA ARG A 35 -2.08 -12.48 -10.34
C ARG A 35 -0.54 -12.44 -10.38
N ARG A 36 0.07 -11.74 -9.42
CA ARG A 36 1.53 -11.53 -9.31
C ARG A 36 2.15 -12.35 -8.19
N VAL A 37 1.37 -12.65 -7.15
CA VAL A 37 1.82 -13.41 -5.97
C VAL A 37 0.89 -14.60 -5.77
N ALA A 38 1.27 -15.77 -6.28
CA ALA A 38 0.42 -16.97 -6.27
C ALA A 38 0.00 -17.44 -4.85
N ALA A 39 0.84 -17.18 -3.85
CA ALA A 39 0.55 -17.49 -2.45
C ALA A 39 -0.47 -16.53 -1.84
N LEU A 40 -0.71 -15.34 -2.41
CA LEU A 40 -1.62 -14.35 -1.86
C LEU A 40 -3.07 -14.80 -2.03
N ARG A 41 -3.86 -14.64 -0.96
CA ARG A 41 -5.28 -14.99 -0.92
C ARG A 41 -6.17 -13.79 -0.63
N GLU A 42 -5.75 -12.94 0.29
CA GLU A 42 -6.50 -11.76 0.68
C GLU A 42 -5.54 -10.65 1.12
N VAL A 43 -5.90 -9.41 0.83
CA VAL A 43 -5.26 -8.20 1.36
C VAL A 43 -6.33 -7.33 2.00
N ARG A 44 -6.08 -6.88 3.22
CA ARG A 44 -6.87 -5.87 3.92
C ARG A 44 -6.01 -4.67 4.21
N ILE A 45 -6.61 -3.49 4.17
CA ILE A 45 -5.95 -2.21 4.36
C ILE A 45 -6.72 -1.47 5.46
N GLY A 46 -6.04 -1.16 6.54
CA GLY A 46 -6.57 -0.37 7.65
C GLY A 46 -5.58 0.71 8.03
N GLY A 47 -5.82 1.34 9.17
CA GLY A 47 -4.94 2.36 9.70
C GLY A 47 -5.68 3.35 10.58
N ASP A 48 -4.89 4.20 11.21
CA ASP A 48 -5.35 5.34 12.00
C ASP A 48 -4.29 6.44 11.95
N GLY A 49 -4.71 7.67 11.66
CA GLY A 49 -3.80 8.79 11.45
C GLY A 49 -2.80 8.48 10.35
N SER A 50 -1.51 8.69 10.60
CA SER A 50 -0.45 8.44 9.61
C SER A 50 0.01 6.98 9.54
N SER A 51 -0.54 6.09 10.38
CA SER A 51 -0.23 4.66 10.37
C SER A 51 -1.21 3.92 9.45
N ILE A 52 -0.66 3.14 8.53
CA ILE A 52 -1.39 2.29 7.59
C ILE A 52 -1.05 0.84 7.89
N GLU A 53 -2.06 0.03 8.22
CA GLU A 53 -1.90 -1.40 8.41
C GLU A 53 -2.26 -2.15 7.12
N ILE A 54 -1.36 -3.02 6.66
CA ILE A 54 -1.65 -3.97 5.58
C ILE A 54 -1.63 -5.37 6.16
N VAL A 55 -2.76 -6.07 6.07
CA VAL A 55 -2.87 -7.47 6.46
C VAL A 55 -3.00 -8.32 5.21
N ALA A 56 -2.01 -9.19 4.97
CA ALA A 56 -2.01 -10.15 3.89
C ALA A 56 -2.25 -11.56 4.42
N ARG A 57 -3.23 -12.27 3.83
CA ARG A 57 -3.40 -13.71 4.03
C ARG A 57 -2.78 -14.47 2.88
N LEU A 58 -2.00 -15.48 3.22
CA LEU A 58 -1.15 -16.24 2.33
C LEU A 58 -1.46 -17.75 2.47
N ALA A 59 -1.31 -18.50 1.38
CA ALA A 59 -1.22 -19.95 1.39
C ALA A 59 0.25 -20.35 1.23
N TRP A 60 0.95 -20.56 2.35
CA TRP A 60 2.36 -20.91 2.36
C TRP A 60 2.52 -22.43 2.41
N GLN A 61 3.02 -23.04 1.34
CA GLN A 61 3.18 -24.50 1.23
C GLN A 61 1.88 -25.27 1.57
N GLY A 62 0.73 -24.71 1.22
CA GLY A 62 -0.59 -25.29 1.50
C GLY A 62 -1.19 -24.93 2.86
N LEU A 63 -0.44 -24.27 3.75
CA LEU A 63 -0.93 -23.82 5.06
C LEU A 63 -1.38 -22.35 5.03
N PRO A 64 -2.52 -22.01 5.66
CA PRO A 64 -2.92 -20.62 5.80
C PRO A 64 -1.98 -19.88 6.74
N ALA A 65 -1.48 -18.73 6.29
CA ALA A 65 -0.64 -17.82 7.05
C ALA A 65 -1.19 -16.40 6.97
N GLN A 66 -0.94 -15.60 8.01
CA GLN A 66 -1.28 -14.19 8.04
C GLN A 66 -0.02 -13.37 8.32
N LEU A 67 0.14 -12.28 7.60
CA LEU A 67 1.17 -11.28 7.79
C LEU A 67 0.49 -9.93 7.96
N SER A 68 0.76 -9.23 9.06
CA SER A 68 0.39 -7.82 9.23
C SER A 68 1.65 -6.96 9.17
N VAL A 69 1.58 -5.85 8.45
CA VAL A 69 2.66 -4.88 8.31
C VAL A 69 2.09 -3.51 8.63
N GLU A 70 2.73 -2.80 9.55
CA GLU A 70 2.41 -1.42 9.87
C GLU A 70 3.37 -0.49 9.15
N LEU A 71 2.81 0.48 8.43
CA LEU A 71 3.51 1.38 7.54
C LEU A 71 3.25 2.84 7.92
N THR A 72 4.30 3.64 7.91
CA THR A 72 4.24 5.10 8.15
C THR A 72 4.99 5.84 7.04
N GLU A 73 4.93 7.17 7.09
CA GLU A 73 5.73 8.04 6.21
C GLU A 73 5.58 7.72 4.71
N LEU A 74 4.35 7.46 4.27
CA LEU A 74 4.08 7.13 2.87
C LEU A 74 4.40 8.33 1.97
N ARG A 75 5.32 8.11 1.03
CA ARG A 75 5.78 9.10 0.06
C ARG A 75 5.78 8.51 -1.33
N VAL A 76 5.50 9.33 -2.32
CA VAL A 76 5.70 8.97 -3.73
C VAL A 76 6.69 9.96 -4.33
N TYR A 77 7.72 9.44 -5.00
CA TYR A 77 8.70 10.25 -5.73
C TYR A 77 9.19 9.50 -6.96
N ARG A 78 9.21 10.16 -8.11
CA ARG A 78 9.68 9.59 -9.40
C ARG A 78 9.10 8.20 -9.71
N ARG A 79 7.81 7.99 -9.44
CA ARG A 79 7.09 6.71 -9.63
C ARG A 79 7.58 5.57 -8.73
N PHE A 80 8.15 5.90 -7.58
CA PHE A 80 8.36 4.95 -6.49
C PHE A 80 7.50 5.35 -5.30
N LEU A 81 6.80 4.38 -4.72
CA LEU A 81 6.13 4.51 -3.44
C LEU A 81 7.10 4.05 -2.35
N GLY A 82 7.51 4.96 -1.48
CA GLY A 82 8.29 4.67 -0.29
C GLY A 82 7.42 4.73 0.96
N CYS A 83 7.64 3.82 1.89
CA CYS A 83 7.08 3.89 3.23
C CYS A 83 8.06 3.27 4.23
N ARG A 84 7.93 3.70 5.47
CA ARG A 84 8.68 3.14 6.59
C ARG A 84 7.89 2.00 7.21
N VAL A 85 8.55 0.89 7.48
CA VAL A 85 7.98 -0.28 8.13
C VAL A 85 8.22 -0.16 9.63
N GLU A 86 7.16 0.09 10.39
CA GLU A 86 7.24 0.21 11.84
C GLU A 86 7.30 -1.17 12.49
N SER A 87 6.38 -2.04 12.10
CA SER A 87 6.28 -3.39 12.65
C SER A 87 5.85 -4.39 11.59
N VAL A 88 6.31 -5.63 11.75
CA VAL A 88 5.81 -6.78 10.99
C VAL A 88 5.44 -7.88 11.96
N ARG A 89 4.22 -8.40 11.83
CA ARG A 89 3.70 -9.49 12.64
C ARG A 89 3.34 -10.64 11.73
N GLY A 90 3.83 -11.82 12.07
CA GLY A 90 3.58 -13.07 11.35
C GLY A 90 2.32 -13.77 11.83
N PRO A 91 2.20 -15.07 11.50
CA PRO A 91 1.13 -15.91 12.00
C PRO A 91 1.07 -15.85 13.54
N LEU A 92 -0.15 -15.85 14.09
CA LEU A 92 -0.41 -15.73 15.54
C LEU A 92 -0.05 -14.36 16.15
N GLY A 93 0.25 -13.34 15.33
CA GLY A 93 0.53 -11.98 15.79
C GLY A 93 1.94 -11.79 16.35
N LEU A 94 2.82 -12.78 16.22
CA LEU A 94 4.19 -12.73 16.71
C LEU A 94 5.05 -11.77 15.86
N PRO A 95 5.93 -10.96 16.48
CA PRO A 95 6.81 -10.07 15.74
C PRO A 95 7.76 -10.88 14.85
N VAL A 96 7.91 -10.44 13.59
CA VAL A 96 8.82 -11.04 12.61
C VAL A 96 9.92 -10.05 12.27
N PRO A 97 11.19 -10.47 12.24
CA PRO A 97 12.27 -9.59 11.80
C PRO A 97 12.06 -9.12 10.36
N VAL A 98 12.18 -7.81 10.14
CA VAL A 98 12.07 -7.17 8.81
C VAL A 98 12.98 -7.84 7.78
N GLY A 99 14.17 -8.30 8.17
CA GLY A 99 15.08 -9.03 7.29
C GLY A 99 14.51 -10.34 6.72
N VAL A 100 13.68 -11.05 7.49
CA VAL A 100 12.99 -12.27 7.01
C VAL A 100 11.97 -11.88 5.94
N VAL A 101 11.20 -10.83 6.19
CA VAL A 101 10.20 -10.31 5.25
C VAL A 101 10.88 -9.83 3.97
N ALA A 102 12.02 -9.15 4.08
CA ALA A 102 12.81 -8.70 2.95
C ALA A 102 13.28 -9.88 2.09
N ALA A 103 13.75 -10.97 2.70
CA ALA A 103 14.16 -12.17 1.99
C ALA A 103 12.99 -12.83 1.24
N VAL A 104 11.80 -12.85 1.84
CA VAL A 104 10.58 -13.37 1.20
C VAL A 104 10.16 -12.49 0.02
N LEU A 105 10.09 -11.18 0.21
CA LEU A 105 9.68 -10.23 -0.84
C LEU A 105 10.65 -10.27 -2.04
N ARG A 106 11.96 -10.36 -1.79
CA ARG A 106 12.97 -10.50 -2.84
C ARG A 106 12.76 -11.76 -3.69
N ARG A 107 12.24 -12.85 -3.12
CA ARG A 107 11.95 -14.08 -3.86
C ARG A 107 10.61 -14.02 -4.59
N ALA A 108 9.58 -13.48 -3.94
CA ALA A 108 8.23 -13.48 -4.47
C ALA A 108 8.02 -12.42 -5.57
N VAL A 109 8.58 -11.22 -5.40
CA VAL A 109 8.32 -10.05 -6.25
C VAL A 109 9.58 -9.18 -6.48
N PRO A 110 10.69 -9.76 -6.98
CA PRO A 110 12.02 -9.11 -7.02
C PRO A 110 12.08 -7.77 -7.77
N ARG A 111 11.18 -7.55 -8.74
CA ARG A 111 11.14 -6.32 -9.56
C ARG A 111 10.20 -5.25 -9.02
N LEU A 112 9.24 -5.64 -8.18
CA LEU A 112 8.16 -4.78 -7.75
C LEU A 112 8.45 -4.13 -6.40
N VAL A 113 9.11 -4.87 -5.50
CA VAL A 113 9.28 -4.46 -4.11
C VAL A 113 10.72 -4.61 -3.67
N ARG A 114 11.26 -3.57 -3.04
CA ARG A 114 12.57 -3.58 -2.37
C ARG A 114 12.36 -3.20 -0.91
N LEU A 115 12.90 -3.98 0.00
CA LEU A 115 12.90 -3.68 1.42
C LEU A 115 14.34 -3.56 1.88
N ASP A 116 14.68 -2.39 2.42
CA ASP A 116 15.91 -2.15 3.15
C ASP A 116 15.68 -2.51 4.63
N PRO A 117 16.29 -3.59 5.14
CA PRO A 117 16.10 -3.99 6.52
C PRO A 117 16.84 -3.10 7.53
N ALA A 118 17.88 -2.38 7.11
CA ALA A 118 18.64 -1.50 8.00
C ALA A 118 17.83 -0.23 8.31
N ASP A 119 17.29 0.40 7.25
CA ASP A 119 16.51 1.63 7.37
C ASP A 119 15.00 1.37 7.53
N ARG A 120 14.57 0.10 7.42
CA ARG A 120 13.17 -0.33 7.42
C ARG A 120 12.32 0.36 6.34
N VAL A 121 12.93 0.68 5.20
CA VAL A 121 12.24 1.35 4.10
C VAL A 121 11.76 0.32 3.09
N LEU A 122 10.46 0.32 2.83
CA LEU A 122 9.82 -0.41 1.74
C LEU A 122 9.65 0.51 0.54
N LEU A 123 10.21 0.12 -0.60
CA LEU A 123 10.04 0.78 -1.88
C LEU A 123 9.25 -0.13 -2.82
N VAL A 124 8.16 0.40 -3.37
CA VAL A 124 7.36 -0.25 -4.40
C VAL A 124 7.56 0.52 -5.72
N ASP A 125 7.95 -0.21 -6.75
CA ASP A 125 8.10 0.34 -8.10
C ASP A 125 6.73 0.54 -8.74
N LEU A 126 6.36 1.79 -9.03
CA LEU A 126 5.09 2.13 -9.64
C LEU A 126 5.16 2.32 -11.16
N ARG A 127 6.29 2.05 -11.81
CA ARG A 127 6.47 2.37 -13.24
C ARG A 127 5.51 1.65 -14.18
N GLU A 128 4.95 0.52 -13.75
CA GLU A 128 3.90 -0.19 -14.51
C GLU A 128 2.50 0.43 -14.34
N TRP A 129 2.28 1.23 -13.29
CA TRP A 129 0.97 1.83 -12.99
C TRP A 129 0.92 3.34 -13.22
N VAL A 130 2.05 4.02 -13.07
CA VAL A 130 2.17 5.47 -13.29
C VAL A 130 2.81 5.69 -14.66
N PRO A 131 2.07 6.28 -15.63
CA PRO A 131 2.58 6.54 -16.96
C PRO A 131 3.90 7.33 -16.94
N PRO A 132 4.78 7.12 -17.93
CA PRO A 132 5.91 8.03 -18.13
C PRO A 132 5.40 9.47 -18.34
N GLY A 133 6.22 10.45 -17.97
CA GLY A 133 5.85 11.87 -18.02
C GLY A 133 5.01 12.36 -16.84
N VAL A 134 4.39 11.47 -16.05
CA VAL A 134 3.69 11.84 -14.82
C VAL A 134 4.67 11.93 -13.64
N GLU A 135 4.82 13.13 -13.10
CA GLU A 135 5.46 13.38 -11.83
C GLU A 135 4.40 13.60 -10.75
N LEU A 136 4.27 12.63 -9.86
CA LEU A 136 3.38 12.68 -8.70
C LEU A 136 4.20 12.63 -7.42
N GLY A 137 3.97 13.60 -6.55
CA GLY A 137 4.50 13.63 -5.19
C GLY A 137 3.40 13.32 -4.18
N VAL A 138 3.67 12.47 -3.20
CA VAL A 138 2.85 12.35 -1.97
C VAL A 138 3.72 12.75 -0.80
N THR A 139 3.27 13.71 0.00
CA THR A 139 3.99 14.24 1.16
C THR A 139 3.49 13.67 2.48
N ALA A 140 2.23 13.27 2.53
CA ALA A 140 1.63 12.61 3.68
C ALA A 140 0.48 11.71 3.25
N ALA A 141 0.21 10.70 4.06
CA ALA A 141 -0.97 9.87 3.99
C ALA A 141 -1.60 9.79 5.38
N ASN A 142 -2.92 9.91 5.46
CA ASN A 142 -3.67 9.74 6.69
C ASN A 142 -4.90 8.85 6.47
N VAL A 143 -5.16 7.97 7.42
CA VAL A 143 -6.37 7.15 7.46
C VAL A 143 -7.33 7.72 8.49
N SER A 144 -8.58 7.91 8.10
CA SER A 144 -9.68 8.26 8.99
C SER A 144 -10.91 7.43 8.65
N GLY A 145 -11.27 6.51 9.54
CA GLY A 145 -12.29 5.50 9.27
C GLY A 145 -11.89 4.62 8.09
N ARG A 146 -12.70 4.63 7.02
CA ARG A 146 -12.43 3.90 5.77
C ARG A 146 -11.90 4.80 4.65
N VAL A 147 -11.43 6.01 4.96
CA VAL A 147 -10.87 6.97 4.00
C VAL A 147 -9.35 6.98 4.15
N LEU A 148 -8.63 6.85 3.04
CA LEU A 148 -7.23 7.22 2.91
C LEU A 148 -7.13 8.60 2.26
N GLU A 149 -6.67 9.60 3.00
CA GLU A 149 -6.34 10.92 2.47
C GLU A 149 -4.85 10.98 2.13
N LEU A 150 -4.52 11.25 0.88
CA LEU A 150 -3.18 11.49 0.37
C LEU A 150 -3.01 12.99 0.12
N ARG A 151 -2.01 13.60 0.75
CA ARG A 151 -1.59 14.98 0.45
C ARG A 151 -0.54 14.96 -0.64
N LEU A 152 -0.88 15.56 -1.76
CA LEU A 152 -0.03 15.65 -2.92
C LEU A 152 0.98 16.80 -2.76
N ALA A 153 2.18 16.57 -3.28
CA ALA A 153 3.11 17.65 -3.58
C ALA A 153 2.77 18.25 -4.96
N PRO A 154 3.36 19.40 -5.33
CA PRO A 154 3.38 19.84 -6.72
C PRO A 154 3.85 18.69 -7.62
N GLY A 155 3.20 18.58 -8.78
CA GLY A 155 3.48 17.55 -9.77
C GLY A 155 3.42 18.13 -11.17
N SER A 156 3.84 17.34 -12.14
CA SER A 156 3.88 17.75 -13.54
C SER A 156 3.44 16.61 -14.46
N LEU A 157 2.88 16.96 -15.62
CA LEU A 157 2.67 16.03 -16.72
C LEU A 157 3.47 16.55 -17.91
N SER A 158 4.48 15.78 -18.30
CA SER A 158 5.28 16.07 -19.49
C SER A 158 4.84 15.18 -20.65
N PRO A 159 4.85 15.69 -21.89
CA PRO A 159 4.68 14.85 -23.07
C PRO A 159 5.79 13.80 -23.11
N VAL A 160 5.42 12.56 -23.41
CA VAL A 160 6.37 11.45 -23.56
C VAL A 160 6.69 11.37 -25.05
N GLY A 161 7.94 11.66 -25.41
CA GLY A 161 8.47 11.51 -26.77
C GLY A 161 8.78 10.07 -27.12
#